data_AF-A0A0F3KJ97-F1
#
_entry.id   AF-A0A0F3KJ97-F1
#
_cell.length_a   1.000
_cell.length_b   1.000
_cell.length_c   1.000
_cell.angle_alpha   90.00
_cell.angle_beta   90.00
_cell.angle_gamma   90.00
#
_symmetry.space_group_name_H-M   'P 1'
#
loop_
_entity.id
_entity.type
_entity.pdbx_description
1 polymer ?
#
loop_
_entity_poly.entity_id
_entity_poly.type
_entity_poly.pdbx_seq_one_letter_code
_entity_poly.pdbx_strand_id
1 'polypeptide(L)'
;MHITVAGEDSVTFTLDESISQAWLQQQLRRDSPASRIDLVDRLAACLTTSMLQCLDADLVPPTASQIIYATDIARELGVSLPYEALRHRSAMSEFIGRYVETFRHRHTRRVGAKGD
;
A
#
# COMPACT_ATOMS: atom_id res chain seq x y z
N MET A 1 -16.36 3.12 -19.23
CA MET A 1 -15.90 1.72 -19.05
C MET A 1 -16.51 1.22 -17.75
N HIS A 2 -17.02 -0.01 -17.72
CA HIS A 2 -17.68 -0.56 -16.53
C HIS A 2 -16.80 -1.62 -15.91
N ILE A 3 -16.53 -1.53 -14.59
CA ILE A 3 -15.87 -2.59 -13.83
C ILE A 3 -16.87 -3.11 -12.82
N THR A 4 -17.11 -4.43 -12.86
CA THR A 4 -17.91 -5.14 -11.87
C THR A 4 -16.96 -5.66 -10.78
N VAL A 5 -17.18 -5.28 -9.54
CA VAL A 5 -16.50 -5.87 -8.38
C VAL A 5 -17.36 -7.05 -7.92
N ALA A 6 -16.77 -8.16 -7.47
CA ALA A 6 -17.52 -9.36 -7.11
C ALA A 6 -18.53 -9.08 -5.97
N GLY A 7 -19.80 -8.91 -6.34
CA GLY A 7 -20.90 -8.43 -5.50
C GLY A 7 -21.89 -7.61 -6.35
N GLU A 8 -23.10 -7.35 -5.86
CA GLU A 8 -24.12 -6.58 -6.60
C GLU A 8 -23.69 -5.13 -6.92
N ASP A 9 -22.58 -4.68 -6.34
CA ASP A 9 -22.05 -3.34 -6.49
C ASP A 9 -21.19 -3.21 -7.76
N SER A 10 -21.65 -2.34 -8.67
CA SER A 10 -20.90 -1.94 -9.86
C SER A 10 -20.27 -0.56 -9.66
N VAL A 11 -19.01 -0.42 -10.06
CA VAL A 11 -18.33 0.89 -10.06
C VAL A 11 -18.28 1.40 -11.49
N THR A 12 -18.95 2.53 -11.72
CA THR A 12 -18.90 3.23 -13.00
C THR A 12 -17.98 4.43 -12.87
N PHE A 13 -17.01 4.51 -13.78
CA PHE A 13 -16.16 5.69 -13.93
C PHE A 13 -16.29 6.24 -15.35
N THR A 14 -16.24 7.56 -15.42
CA THR A 14 -16.29 8.31 -16.67
C THR A 14 -14.86 8.59 -17.09
N LEU A 15 -14.52 8.23 -18.33
CA LEU A 15 -13.26 8.62 -18.94
C LEU A 15 -13.47 9.97 -19.61
N ASP A 16 -12.55 10.90 -19.43
CA ASP A 16 -12.55 12.12 -20.23
C ASP A 16 -12.24 11.79 -21.71
N GLU A 17 -12.43 12.79 -22.57
CA GLU A 17 -12.22 12.64 -24.02
C GLU A 17 -10.79 12.18 -24.35
N SER A 18 -9.78 12.75 -23.68
CA SER A 18 -8.38 12.44 -23.97
C SER A 18 -8.03 10.99 -23.64
N ILE A 19 -8.53 10.48 -22.50
CA ILE A 19 -8.34 9.09 -22.09
C ILE A 19 -9.14 8.15 -23.00
N SER A 20 -10.36 8.56 -23.39
CA SER A 20 -11.20 7.76 -24.30
C SER A 20 -10.54 7.57 -25.67
N GLN A 21 -9.95 8.63 -26.23
CA GLN A 21 -9.21 8.57 -27.49
C GLN A 21 -7.95 7.69 -27.37
N ALA A 22 -7.16 7.87 -26.31
CA ALA A 22 -5.97 7.05 -26.08
C ALA A 22 -6.35 5.57 -25.89
N TRP A 23 -7.45 5.27 -25.20
CA TRP A 23 -7.97 3.92 -25.02
C TRP A 23 -8.38 3.30 -26.37
N LEU A 24 -9.06 4.06 -27.24
CA LEU A 24 -9.41 3.60 -28.57
C LEU A 24 -8.15 3.27 -29.40
N GLN A 25 -7.13 4.13 -29.35
CA GLN A 25 -5.85 3.85 -30.01
C GLN A 25 -5.18 2.58 -29.46
N GLN A 26 -5.24 2.37 -28.15
CA GLN A 26 -4.71 1.16 -27.52
C GLN A 26 -5.50 -0.09 -27.94
N GLN A 27 -6.82 0.04 -28.16
CA GLN A 27 -7.68 -1.02 -28.68
C GLN A 27 -7.32 -1.36 -30.14
N LEU A 28 -7.05 -0.36 -30.98
CA LEU A 28 -6.65 -0.55 -32.38
C LEU A 28 -5.26 -1.21 -32.50
N ARG A 29 -4.39 -1.05 -31.50
CA ARG A 29 -3.08 -1.74 -31.44
C ARG A 29 -3.17 -3.22 -31.02
N ARG A 30 -4.36 -3.76 -30.75
CA ARG A 30 -4.57 -5.13 -30.23
C ARG A 30 -4.31 -6.25 -31.23
N ASP A 31 -3.94 -5.96 -32.47
CA ASP A 31 -3.62 -6.98 -33.48
C ASP A 31 -2.38 -7.82 -33.14
N SER A 32 -1.57 -7.41 -32.16
CA SER A 32 -0.49 -8.23 -31.61
C SER A 32 -0.87 -8.89 -30.26
N PRO A 33 -0.79 -10.23 -30.14
CA PRO A 33 -1.02 -10.94 -28.88
C PRO A 33 -0.14 -10.46 -27.73
N ALA A 34 1.10 -10.05 -28.01
CA ALA A 34 2.05 -9.56 -27.01
C ALA A 34 1.59 -8.23 -26.40
N SER A 35 1.13 -7.28 -27.22
CA SER A 35 0.66 -5.97 -26.75
C SER A 35 -0.59 -6.05 -25.87
N ARG A 36 -1.40 -7.11 -26.04
CA ARG A 36 -2.58 -7.38 -25.20
C ARG A 36 -2.19 -7.90 -23.82
N ILE A 37 -1.22 -8.81 -23.73
CA ILE A 37 -0.74 -9.35 -22.45
C ILE A 37 -0.14 -8.22 -21.62
N ASP A 38 0.74 -7.41 -22.21
CA ASP A 38 1.35 -6.26 -21.53
C ASP A 38 0.33 -5.25 -20.99
N LEU A 39 -0.77 -5.01 -21.73
CA LEU A 39 -1.83 -4.11 -21.28
C LEU A 39 -2.60 -4.69 -20.09
N VAL A 40 -2.97 -5.98 -20.16
CA VAL A 40 -3.72 -6.66 -19.10
C VAL A 40 -2.89 -6.71 -17.82
N ASP A 41 -1.61 -7.04 -17.92
CA ASP A 41 -0.72 -7.13 -16.76
C ASP A 41 -0.53 -5.77 -16.08
N ARG A 42 -0.32 -4.71 -16.88
CA ARG A 42 -0.24 -3.34 -16.34
C ARG A 42 -1.54 -2.88 -15.68
N LEU A 43 -2.69 -3.18 -16.30
CA LEU A 43 -4.00 -2.86 -15.72
C LEU A 43 -4.24 -3.63 -14.43
N ALA A 44 -3.94 -4.94 -14.40
CA ALA A 44 -4.09 -5.78 -13.22
C ALA A 44 -3.21 -5.28 -12.06
N ALA A 45 -1.95 -4.96 -12.31
CA ALA A 45 -1.03 -4.44 -11.30
C ALA A 45 -1.50 -3.08 -10.75
N CYS A 46 -1.91 -2.17 -11.64
CA CYS A 46 -2.40 -0.85 -11.26
C CYS A 46 -3.71 -0.93 -10.45
N LEU A 47 -4.65 -1.76 -10.90
CA LEU A 47 -5.94 -1.93 -10.23
C LEU A 47 -5.78 -2.60 -8.87
N THR A 48 -4.94 -3.64 -8.75
CA THR A 48 -4.65 -4.30 -7.46
C THR A 48 -4.11 -3.31 -6.44
N THR A 49 -3.17 -2.46 -6.85
CA THR A 49 -2.60 -1.42 -5.99
C THR A 49 -3.66 -0.41 -5.55
N SER A 50 -4.50 0.03 -6.49
CA SER A 50 -5.56 1.00 -6.20
C SER A 50 -6.64 0.42 -5.30
N MET A 51 -7.03 -0.84 -5.52
CA MET A 51 -8.01 -1.54 -4.67
C MET A 51 -7.52 -1.66 -3.22
N LEU A 52 -6.23 -1.96 -3.01
CA LEU A 52 -5.63 -1.99 -1.67
C LEU A 52 -5.69 -0.64 -0.93
N GLN A 53 -5.83 0.48 -1.67
CA GLN A 53 -5.98 1.81 -1.08
C GLN A 53 -7.43 2.14 -0.71
N CYS A 54 -8.41 1.48 -1.34
CA CYS A 54 -9.83 1.68 -1.08
C CYS A 54 -10.36 0.83 0.09
N LEU A 55 -9.62 -0.20 0.50
CA LEU A 55 -10.00 -1.07 1.61
C LEU A 55 -9.71 -0.40 2.96
N ASP A 56 -10.55 -0.69 3.94
CA ASP A 56 -10.36 -0.23 5.31
C ASP A 56 -9.02 -0.72 5.88
N ALA A 57 -8.39 0.13 6.70
CA ALA A 57 -7.02 -0.10 7.20
C ALA A 57 -6.91 -1.34 8.13
N ASP A 58 -8.01 -1.78 8.71
CA ASP A 58 -8.12 -3.02 9.47
C ASP A 58 -8.27 -4.27 8.58
N LEU A 59 -8.55 -4.11 7.29
CA LEU A 59 -8.68 -5.23 6.33
C LEU A 59 -7.41 -5.48 5.51
N VAL A 60 -6.42 -4.59 5.59
CA VAL A 60 -5.18 -4.68 4.78
C VAL A 60 -3.93 -4.83 5.64
N PRO A 61 -2.89 -5.51 5.13
CA PRO A 61 -1.63 -5.66 5.84
C PRO A 61 -0.90 -4.32 5.99
N PRO A 62 -0.01 -4.21 6.99
CA PRO A 62 0.91 -3.09 7.12
C PRO A 62 1.84 -2.99 5.91
N THR A 63 2.31 -1.77 5.63
CA THR A 63 3.30 -1.54 4.57
C THR A 63 4.68 -2.06 4.98
N ALA A 64 5.55 -2.36 4.00
CA ALA A 64 6.92 -2.78 4.27
C ALA A 64 7.69 -1.76 5.13
N SER A 65 7.51 -0.47 4.87
CA SER A 65 8.11 0.61 5.68
C SER A 65 7.61 0.61 7.12
N GLN A 66 6.32 0.36 7.35
CA GLN A 66 5.78 0.23 8.70
C GLN A 66 6.34 -1.00 9.42
N ILE A 67 6.48 -2.15 8.74
CA ILE A 67 7.08 -3.37 9.33
C ILE A 67 8.52 -3.11 9.75
N ILE A 68 9.34 -2.52 8.87
CA ILE A 68 10.74 -2.19 9.17
C ILE A 68 10.80 -1.25 10.38
N TYR A 69 10.03 -0.16 10.35
CA TYR A 69 10.06 0.83 11.41
C TYR A 69 9.59 0.28 12.76
N ALA A 70 8.50 -0.49 12.78
CA ALA A 70 8.00 -1.13 13.98
C ALA A 70 8.98 -2.19 14.54
N THR A 71 9.68 -2.90 13.67
CA THR A 71 10.73 -3.85 14.06
C THR A 71 11.90 -3.14 14.74
N ASP A 72 12.33 -1.98 14.20
CA ASP A 72 13.38 -1.17 14.81
C ASP A 72 12.97 -0.64 16.18
N ILE A 73 11.73 -0.14 16.31
CA ILE A 73 11.14 0.30 17.57
C ILE A 73 11.13 -0.86 18.59
N ALA A 74 10.61 -2.02 18.20
CA ALA A 74 10.49 -3.20 19.06
C ALA A 74 11.87 -3.62 19.61
N ARG A 75 12.87 -3.67 18.73
CA ARG A 75 14.25 -4.02 19.08
C ARG A 75 14.90 -3.01 20.02
N GLU A 76 14.80 -1.71 19.75
CA GLU A 76 15.44 -0.67 20.56
C GLU A 76 14.76 -0.51 21.93
N LEU A 77 13.44 -0.70 21.98
CA LEU A 77 12.68 -0.56 23.23
C LEU A 77 12.61 -1.86 24.05
N GLY A 78 12.97 -3.00 23.46
CA GLY A 78 12.86 -4.32 24.08
C GLY A 78 11.40 -4.77 24.26
N VAL A 79 10.51 -4.31 23.39
CA VAL A 79 9.08 -4.67 23.41
C VAL A 79 8.77 -5.67 22.31
N SER A 80 7.78 -6.54 22.51
CA SER A 80 7.33 -7.46 21.47
C SER A 80 6.38 -6.77 20.48
N LEU A 81 6.47 -7.16 19.21
CA LEU A 81 5.55 -6.73 18.18
C LEU A 81 4.30 -7.65 18.21
N PRO A 82 3.09 -7.11 18.44
CA PRO A 82 1.90 -7.94 18.53
C PRO A 82 1.54 -8.55 17.16
N TYR A 83 1.02 -9.78 17.18
CA TYR A 83 0.63 -10.49 15.95
C TYR A 83 -0.36 -9.70 15.09
N GLU A 84 -1.31 -9.01 15.72
CA GLU A 84 -2.30 -8.18 15.03
C GLU A 84 -1.66 -7.03 14.25
N ALA A 85 -0.58 -6.43 14.76
CA ALA A 85 0.15 -5.39 14.03
C ALA A 85 0.80 -5.92 12.76
N LEU A 86 1.24 -7.19 12.73
CA LEU A 86 1.77 -7.81 11.52
C LEU A 86 0.69 -8.12 10.48
N ARG A 87 -0.57 -8.19 10.90
CA ARG A 87 -1.69 -8.59 10.05
C ARG A 87 -2.52 -7.41 9.55
N HIS A 88 -2.63 -6.35 10.34
CA HIS A 88 -3.55 -5.23 10.10
C HIS A 88 -2.81 -3.89 10.17
N ARG A 89 -3.00 -3.04 9.15
CA ARG A 89 -2.36 -1.72 9.06
C ARG A 89 -2.81 -0.79 10.19
N SER A 90 -4.06 -0.90 10.64
CA SER A 90 -4.58 -0.15 11.78
C SER A 90 -3.82 -0.47 13.08
N ALA A 91 -3.73 -1.75 13.45
CA ALA A 91 -3.00 -2.22 14.63
C ALA A 91 -1.49 -1.88 14.55
N MET A 92 -0.90 -1.93 13.35
CA MET A 92 0.47 -1.49 13.14
C MET A 92 0.65 0.00 13.41
N SER A 93 -0.28 0.83 12.94
CA SER A 93 -0.24 2.28 13.13
C SER A 93 -0.40 2.64 14.61
N GLU A 94 -1.26 1.92 15.33
CA GLU A 94 -1.41 2.06 16.78
C GLU A 94 -0.13 1.69 17.53
N PHE A 95 0.50 0.56 17.18
CA PHE A 95 1.78 0.14 17.77
C PHE A 95 2.86 1.21 17.56
N ILE A 96 3.04 1.68 16.32
CA ILE A 96 4.03 2.72 16.00
C ILE A 96 3.72 3.99 16.78
N GLY A 97 2.46 4.46 16.75
CA GLY A 97 2.05 5.68 17.45
C GLY A 97 2.29 5.63 18.96
N ARG A 98 2.11 4.46 19.59
CA ARG A 98 2.36 4.25 21.02
C ARG A 98 3.83 4.40 21.42
N TYR A 99 4.76 4.00 20.55
CA TYR A 99 6.16 3.84 20.91
C TYR A 99 7.12 4.81 20.19
N VAL A 100 6.67 5.48 19.13
CA VAL A 100 7.53 6.32 18.27
C VAL A 100 8.24 7.44 19.03
N GLU A 101 7.56 8.12 19.95
CA GLU A 101 8.16 9.22 20.72
C GLU A 101 9.25 8.70 21.68
N THR A 102 8.96 7.62 22.41
CA THR A 102 9.94 6.96 23.30
C THR A 102 11.16 6.47 22.53
N PHE A 103 10.94 5.89 21.35
CA PHE A 103 12.01 5.45 20.45
C PHE A 103 12.90 6.62 20.01
N ARG A 104 12.30 7.73 19.56
CA ARG A 104 13.03 8.95 19.18
C ARG A 104 13.86 9.53 20.33
N HIS A 105 13.30 9.58 21.54
CA HIS A 105 14.01 10.07 22.72
C HIS A 105 15.21 9.20 23.11
N ARG A 106 15.10 7.87 23.02
CA ARG A 106 16.26 6.98 23.27
C ARG A 106 17.30 7.09 22.18
N HIS A 107 16.87 7.12 20.92
CA HIS A 107 17.76 7.17 19.78
C HIS A 107 18.58 8.47 19.74
N THR A 108 17.97 9.61 20.08
CA THR A 108 18.66 10.91 20.16
C THR A 108 19.70 10.94 21.29
N ARG A 109 19.36 10.43 22.48
CA ARG A 109 20.31 10.33 23.61
C ARG A 109 21.49 9.41 23.32
N ARG A 110 21.27 8.29 22.62
CA ARG A 110 22.34 7.34 22.27
C ARG A 110 23.29 7.89 21.20
N VAL A 111 22.78 8.65 20.23
CA VAL A 111 23.61 9.31 19.22
C VAL A 111 24.40 10.48 19.81
N GLY A 112 23.80 11.26 20.72
CA GLY A 112 24.51 12.32 21.44
C GLY A 112 25.63 11.81 22.36
N ALA A 113 25.43 10.67 23.01
CA ALA A 113 26.43 10.09 23.93
C ALA A 113 27.63 9.40 23.26
N LYS A 114 27.64 9.26 21.94
CA LYS A 114 28.75 8.65 21.18
C LYS A 114 29.67 9.68 20.50
N GLY A 115 29.43 10.97 20.74
CA GLY A 115 30.15 12.10 20.14
C GLY A 115 31.11 12.86 21.05
N ASP A 116 31.23 12.46 22.33
CA ASP A 116 32.22 12.95 23.31
C ASP A 116 33.25 11.84 23.61
#